data_AF-A0A0P8AD75-F1
#
_entry.id   AF-A0A0P8AD75-F1
#
_cell.length_a   1.000
_cell.length_b   1.000
_cell.length_c   1.000
_cell.angle_alpha   90.00
_cell.angle_beta   90.00
_cell.angle_gamma   90.00
#
_symmetry.space_group_name_H-M   'P 1'
#
loop_
_entity.id
_entity.type
_entity.pdbx_description
1 polymer ?
#
loop_
_entity_poly.entity_id
_entity_poly.type
_entity_poly.pdbx_seq_one_letter_code
_entity_poly.pdbx_strand_id
1 'polypeptide(L)'
;MPDIENYSRRDFERAKQHMQDGVEFWYEKTTECTEDTENYYHSVISASSVVDYAYTSHLSEEVKKSQFLSEYPSDQKKFKRIGIDNPEDYAIFQNKGYQGLYNGLGVKDIHKRKGVDKNQKILDHMGSTELAANLFRATQTDDKLRRENIRGKENANDTHFVVGKKVRQTIKELGGTMPEDLELPEKSIQEIEEKPKKRLLQGEGE
;
A
#
# COMPACT_ATOMS: atom_id res chain seq x y z
N MET A 1 -19.66 8.10 -29.99
CA MET A 1 -19.65 6.62 -29.96
C MET A 1 -20.81 6.11 -30.80
N PRO A 2 -20.57 5.24 -31.80
CA PRO A 2 -21.65 4.57 -32.51
C PRO A 2 -22.26 3.48 -31.60
N ASP A 3 -23.58 3.57 -31.42
CA ASP A 3 -24.54 2.62 -30.79
C ASP A 3 -24.02 1.53 -29.86
N ILE A 4 -23.90 1.86 -28.57
CA ILE A 4 -23.84 0.88 -27.47
C ILE A 4 -25.18 0.12 -27.29
N GLU A 5 -26.26 0.62 -27.90
CA GLU A 5 -27.62 0.07 -27.78
C GLU A 5 -27.77 -1.33 -28.40
N ASN A 6 -26.81 -1.77 -29.21
CA ASN A 6 -26.83 -3.09 -29.84
C ASN A 6 -25.83 -4.10 -29.24
N TYR A 7 -25.21 -3.81 -28.09
CA TYR A 7 -24.33 -4.77 -27.43
C TYR A 7 -25.16 -5.93 -26.83
N SER A 8 -25.28 -7.04 -27.58
CA SER A 8 -26.13 -8.15 -27.17
C SER A 8 -25.43 -9.06 -26.15
N ARG A 9 -26.21 -9.69 -25.25
CA ARG A 9 -25.70 -10.74 -24.34
C ARG A 9 -24.97 -11.86 -25.08
N ARG A 10 -25.32 -12.09 -26.35
CA ARG A 10 -24.71 -13.11 -27.20
C ARG A 10 -23.29 -12.73 -27.66
N ASP A 11 -22.99 -11.43 -27.71
CA ASP A 11 -21.66 -10.92 -28.05
C ASP A 11 -20.76 -10.89 -26.80
N PHE A 12 -21.35 -10.62 -25.63
CA PHE A 12 -20.72 -10.80 -24.32
C PHE A 12 -20.27 -12.25 -24.07
N GLU A 13 -21.15 -13.23 -24.24
CA GLU A 13 -20.82 -14.65 -24.02
C GLU A 13 -19.78 -15.19 -25.03
N ARG A 14 -19.67 -14.57 -26.21
CA ARG A 14 -18.75 -15.04 -27.27
C ARG A 14 -17.30 -14.60 -27.04
N ALA A 15 -17.10 -13.51 -26.31
CA ALA A 15 -15.77 -13.03 -25.94
C ALA A 15 -15.23 -13.73 -24.68
N LYS A 16 -16.05 -14.56 -24.01
CA LYS A 16 -15.71 -15.34 -22.82
C LYS A 16 -14.83 -16.53 -23.17
N GLN A 17 -13.69 -16.68 -22.51
CA GLN A 17 -12.86 -17.90 -22.58
C GLN A 17 -12.72 -18.53 -21.20
N HIS A 18 -12.74 -19.86 -21.16
CA HIS A 18 -12.66 -20.68 -19.94
C HIS A 18 -11.40 -21.55 -19.96
N MET A 19 -10.67 -21.59 -18.85
CA MET A 19 -9.65 -22.61 -18.61
C MET A 19 -10.28 -23.90 -18.07
N GLN A 20 -9.60 -25.05 -18.20
CA GLN A 20 -10.09 -26.39 -17.80
C GLN A 20 -10.52 -26.47 -16.33
N ASP A 21 -10.11 -25.51 -15.52
CA ASP A 21 -10.28 -25.47 -14.07
C ASP A 21 -11.37 -24.47 -13.64
N GLY A 22 -12.07 -23.85 -14.59
CA GLY A 22 -13.27 -23.02 -14.34
C GLY A 22 -13.02 -21.54 -14.02
N VAL A 23 -11.81 -21.01 -14.22
CA VAL A 23 -11.50 -19.57 -14.04
C VAL A 23 -11.73 -18.79 -15.35
N GLU A 24 -12.34 -17.60 -15.27
CA GLU A 24 -12.70 -16.71 -16.38
C GLU A 24 -11.68 -15.54 -16.55
N PHE A 25 -11.29 -15.17 -17.79
CA PHE A 25 -10.36 -14.05 -18.08
C PHE A 25 -10.68 -13.30 -19.40
N TRP A 26 -10.20 -12.05 -19.57
CA TRP A 26 -10.40 -11.19 -20.77
C TRP A 26 -9.11 -10.48 -21.24
N TYR A 27 -8.84 -10.40 -22.55
CA TYR A 27 -7.85 -9.49 -23.16
C TYR A 27 -8.55 -8.31 -23.86
N GLU A 28 -8.13 -7.08 -23.55
CA GLU A 28 -8.68 -5.82 -24.06
C GLU A 28 -8.20 -5.53 -25.50
N LYS A 29 -9.12 -5.14 -26.40
CA LYS A 29 -8.78 -4.40 -27.63
C LYS A 29 -9.29 -2.97 -27.49
N THR A 30 -8.33 -2.08 -27.30
CA THR A 30 -8.38 -0.62 -27.12
C THR A 30 -9.50 0.10 -27.88
N THR A 31 -10.32 0.87 -27.15
CA THR A 31 -11.11 2.01 -27.65
C THR A 31 -11.19 3.13 -26.59
N GLU A 32 -11.30 4.36 -27.07
CA GLU A 32 -10.99 5.65 -26.43
C GLU A 32 -11.57 5.91 -25.02
N CYS A 33 -10.70 6.39 -24.12
CA CYS A 33 -10.98 6.77 -22.73
C CYS A 33 -11.50 8.21 -22.67
N THR A 34 -12.67 8.43 -22.05
CA THR A 34 -13.24 9.77 -21.74
C THR A 34 -12.83 10.22 -20.33
N GLU A 35 -12.87 11.52 -20.03
CA GLU A 35 -12.40 12.11 -18.74
C GLU A 35 -13.02 11.46 -17.47
N ASP A 36 -14.22 10.88 -17.55
CA ASP A 36 -14.83 10.15 -16.43
C ASP A 36 -14.26 8.74 -16.25
N THR A 37 -13.87 8.08 -17.34
CA THR A 37 -13.07 6.84 -17.29
C THR A 37 -11.64 7.11 -16.87
N GLU A 38 -11.09 8.31 -17.07
CA GLU A 38 -9.78 8.69 -16.52
C GLU A 38 -9.81 8.79 -14.99
N ASN A 39 -10.90 9.22 -14.37
CA ASN A 39 -11.02 9.22 -12.90
C ASN A 39 -11.22 7.82 -12.32
N TYR A 40 -11.94 6.93 -13.03
CA TYR A 40 -12.05 5.53 -12.65
C TYR A 40 -10.72 4.79 -12.90
N TYR A 41 -10.11 4.93 -14.07
CA TYR A 41 -8.78 4.38 -14.36
C TYR A 41 -7.69 5.03 -13.53
N HIS A 42 -7.74 6.29 -13.12
CA HIS A 42 -6.76 6.83 -12.14
C HIS A 42 -7.02 6.31 -10.73
N SER A 43 -8.27 6.01 -10.36
CA SER A 43 -8.57 5.27 -9.12
C SER A 43 -8.12 3.80 -9.19
N VAL A 44 -8.10 3.21 -10.39
CA VAL A 44 -7.71 1.82 -10.66
C VAL A 44 -6.21 1.69 -11.05
N ILE A 45 -5.56 2.76 -11.48
CA ILE A 45 -4.11 2.87 -11.72
C ILE A 45 -3.39 3.29 -10.43
N SER A 46 -4.08 3.97 -9.51
CA SER A 46 -3.75 4.00 -8.07
C SER A 46 -3.88 2.62 -7.41
N ALA A 47 -4.69 1.73 -8.00
CA ALA A 47 -4.81 0.33 -7.62
C ALA A 47 -3.70 -0.57 -8.21
N SER A 48 -2.56 -0.03 -8.63
CA SER A 48 -1.36 -0.86 -8.83
C SER A 48 -0.96 -1.61 -7.54
N SER A 49 -1.37 -1.11 -6.37
CA SER A 49 -1.23 -1.81 -5.08
C SER A 49 -2.24 -2.95 -4.85
N VAL A 50 -3.38 -2.95 -5.54
CA VAL A 50 -4.37 -4.04 -5.50
C VAL A 50 -4.06 -5.09 -6.57
N VAL A 51 -3.55 -4.64 -7.73
CA VAL A 51 -2.97 -5.52 -8.77
C VAL A 51 -1.76 -6.29 -8.23
N ASP A 52 -0.95 -5.67 -7.36
CA ASP A 52 0.15 -6.35 -6.67
C ASP A 52 -0.33 -7.42 -5.67
N TYR A 53 -1.50 -7.27 -5.02
CA TYR A 53 -1.99 -8.33 -4.13
C TYR A 53 -2.33 -9.62 -4.90
N ALA A 54 -2.87 -9.50 -6.11
CA ALA A 54 -3.10 -10.65 -7.00
C ALA A 54 -1.77 -11.28 -7.47
N TYR A 55 -0.77 -10.45 -7.79
CA TYR A 55 0.55 -10.90 -8.25
C TYR A 55 1.43 -11.50 -7.14
N THR A 56 1.25 -11.04 -5.89
CA THR A 56 2.02 -11.46 -4.71
C THR A 56 1.38 -12.58 -3.91
N SER A 57 0.16 -13.01 -4.25
CA SER A 57 -0.57 -14.10 -3.58
C SER A 57 0.25 -15.40 -3.41
N HIS A 58 1.12 -15.70 -4.37
CA HIS A 58 1.99 -16.88 -4.40
C HIS A 58 3.35 -16.68 -3.69
N LEU A 59 3.68 -15.45 -3.30
CA LEU A 59 4.95 -15.13 -2.65
C LEU A 59 4.89 -15.46 -1.15
N SER A 60 6.06 -15.79 -0.58
CA SER A 60 6.18 -15.97 0.85
C SER A 60 6.00 -14.63 1.59
N GLU A 61 5.61 -14.68 2.86
CA GLU A 61 5.42 -13.48 3.69
C GLU A 61 6.70 -12.63 3.76
N GLU A 62 7.86 -13.28 3.80
CA GLU A 62 9.17 -12.64 3.77
C GLU A 62 9.36 -11.77 2.52
N VAL A 63 9.00 -12.30 1.35
CA VAL A 63 9.18 -11.60 0.07
C VAL A 63 8.23 -10.41 -0.02
N LYS A 64 6.96 -10.59 0.36
CA LYS A 64 5.98 -9.49 0.40
C LYS A 64 6.45 -8.35 1.29
N LYS A 65 6.94 -8.67 2.50
CA LYS A 65 7.47 -7.68 3.44
C LYS A 65 8.67 -6.92 2.85
N SER A 66 9.63 -7.64 2.27
CA SER A 66 10.82 -7.02 1.65
C SER A 66 10.42 -6.07 0.53
N GLN A 67 9.49 -6.49 -0.35
CA GLN A 67 8.99 -5.66 -1.44
C GLN A 67 8.32 -4.38 -0.92
N PHE A 68 7.35 -4.50 -0.01
CA PHE A 68 6.63 -3.33 0.51
C PHE A 68 7.55 -2.34 1.25
N LEU A 69 8.57 -2.84 1.96
CA LEU A 69 9.56 -1.98 2.62
C LEU A 69 10.47 -1.28 1.62
N SER A 70 10.86 -1.96 0.53
CA SER A 70 11.68 -1.38 -0.53
C SER A 70 10.96 -0.25 -1.27
N GLU A 71 9.63 -0.35 -1.39
CA GLU A 71 8.79 0.64 -2.05
C GLU A 71 8.33 1.78 -1.12
N TYR A 72 8.41 1.59 0.20
CA TYR A 72 7.92 2.56 1.17
C TYR A 72 8.63 3.92 1.00
N PRO A 73 7.88 5.04 0.83
CA PRO A 73 8.46 6.34 0.52
C PRO A 73 9.18 6.93 1.74
N SER A 74 10.46 6.59 1.87
CA SER A 74 11.35 7.01 2.98
C SER A 74 12.20 8.25 2.68
N ASP A 75 12.25 8.70 1.41
CA ASP A 75 13.05 9.87 1.02
C ASP A 75 12.35 11.19 1.39
N GLN A 76 12.80 11.78 2.50
CA GLN A 76 12.32 13.07 3.02
C GLN A 76 12.46 14.20 2.00
N LYS A 77 13.45 14.15 1.10
CA LYS A 77 13.71 15.22 0.12
C LYS A 77 12.52 15.45 -0.81
N LYS A 78 11.71 14.41 -1.05
CA LYS A 78 10.49 14.50 -1.87
C LYS A 78 9.52 15.55 -1.30
N PHE A 79 9.42 15.68 0.02
CA PHE A 79 8.42 16.51 0.67
C PHE A 79 8.88 17.96 0.95
N LYS A 80 10.11 18.34 0.58
CA LYS A 80 10.55 19.74 0.67
C LYS A 80 9.67 20.69 -0.14
N ARG A 81 9.20 20.24 -1.31
CA ARG A 81 8.32 21.02 -2.20
C ARG A 81 7.00 21.44 -1.56
N ILE A 82 6.57 20.76 -0.49
CA ILE A 82 5.34 21.04 0.25
C ILE A 82 5.59 21.68 1.62
N GLY A 83 6.85 22.05 1.92
CA GLY A 83 7.25 22.71 3.17
C GLY A 83 7.65 21.77 4.30
N ILE A 84 7.87 20.47 4.04
CA ILE A 84 8.48 19.54 4.99
C ILE A 84 10.00 19.61 4.81
N ASP A 85 10.66 20.48 5.57
CA ASP A 85 12.01 20.94 5.25
C ASP A 85 13.11 20.23 6.02
N ASN A 86 12.80 19.74 7.22
CA ASN A 86 13.74 19.12 8.14
C ASN A 86 13.26 17.75 8.66
N PRO A 87 14.14 16.96 9.30
CA PRO A 87 13.78 15.62 9.79
C PRO A 87 12.67 15.60 10.84
N GLU A 88 12.54 16.65 11.66
CA GLU A 88 11.49 16.76 12.68
C GLU A 88 10.12 16.94 12.02
N ASP A 89 10.01 17.84 11.04
CA ASP A 89 8.80 18.03 10.24
C ASP A 89 8.38 16.73 9.56
N TYR A 90 9.34 16.00 9.00
CA TYR A 90 9.07 14.72 8.35
C TYR A 90 8.58 13.67 9.34
N ALA A 91 9.18 13.60 10.53
CA ALA A 91 8.72 12.70 11.59
C ALA A 91 7.29 13.03 12.03
N ILE A 92 6.95 14.30 12.20
CA ILE A 92 5.58 14.76 12.52
C ILE A 92 4.62 14.37 11.39
N PHE A 93 5.00 14.62 10.14
CA PHE A 93 4.20 14.29 8.97
C PHE A 93 3.91 12.80 8.85
N GLN A 94 4.91 11.93 9.03
CA GLN A 94 4.71 10.48 9.07
C GLN A 94 3.81 10.07 10.24
N ASN A 95 4.02 10.67 11.41
CA ASN A 95 3.22 10.40 12.61
C ASN A 95 1.75 10.79 12.45
N LYS A 96 1.45 11.86 11.73
CA LYS A 96 0.07 12.28 11.43
C LYS A 96 -0.67 11.26 10.57
N GLY A 97 0.01 10.68 9.59
CA GLY A 97 -0.59 9.58 8.84
C GLY A 97 -0.79 8.32 9.69
N TYR A 98 0.15 7.98 10.59
CA TYR A 98 -0.06 6.88 11.55
C TYR A 98 -1.32 7.13 12.38
N GLN A 99 -1.48 8.34 12.92
CA GLN A 99 -2.67 8.71 13.69
C GLN A 99 -3.96 8.55 12.88
N GLY A 100 -3.95 8.83 11.57
CA GLY A 100 -5.11 8.58 10.71
C GLY A 100 -5.46 7.09 10.60
N LEU A 101 -4.45 6.26 10.33
CA LEU A 101 -4.62 4.82 10.09
C LEU A 101 -4.91 4.01 11.37
N TYR A 102 -4.27 4.38 12.48
CA TYR A 102 -4.27 3.66 13.75
C TYR A 102 -5.16 4.33 14.81
N ASN A 103 -6.29 4.93 14.42
CA ASN A 103 -7.29 5.47 15.34
C ASN A 103 -6.76 6.49 16.36
N GLY A 104 -5.85 7.37 15.93
CA GLY A 104 -5.23 8.39 16.77
C GLY A 104 -3.92 7.98 17.44
N LEU A 105 -3.50 6.71 17.35
CA LEU A 105 -2.22 6.26 17.89
C LEU A 105 -1.06 6.84 17.08
N GLY A 106 -0.08 7.43 17.77
CA GLY A 106 1.20 7.79 17.18
C GLY A 106 2.18 6.62 17.19
N VAL A 107 3.33 6.79 16.54
CA VAL A 107 4.39 5.76 16.45
C VAL A 107 4.79 5.21 17.83
N LYS A 108 4.89 6.07 18.85
CA LYS A 108 5.23 5.66 20.23
C LYS A 108 4.17 4.74 20.83
N ASP A 109 2.89 5.03 20.57
CA ASP A 109 1.78 4.23 21.08
C ASP A 109 1.68 2.90 20.33
N ILE A 110 1.96 2.90 19.02
CA ILE A 110 2.03 1.70 18.19
C ILE A 110 3.13 0.76 18.71
N HIS A 111 4.33 1.30 18.96
CA HIS A 111 5.42 0.53 19.58
C HIS A 111 4.99 -0.12 20.89
N LYS A 112 4.38 0.66 21.79
CA LYS A 112 3.91 0.17 23.09
C LYS A 112 2.84 -0.91 22.93
N ARG A 113 1.87 -0.71 22.04
CA ARG A 113 0.77 -1.65 21.80
C ARG A 113 1.28 -2.97 21.22
N LYS A 114 2.25 -2.90 20.31
CA LYS A 114 2.81 -4.05 19.60
C LYS A 114 3.96 -4.73 20.34
N GLY A 115 4.46 -4.14 21.44
CA GLY A 115 5.59 -4.68 22.20
C GLY A 115 6.94 -4.58 21.47
N VAL A 116 7.10 -3.63 20.55
CA VAL A 116 8.34 -3.40 19.79
C VAL A 116 9.21 -2.37 20.50
N ASP A 117 10.52 -2.62 20.61
CA ASP A 117 11.43 -1.69 21.28
C ASP A 117 11.44 -0.32 20.57
N LYS A 118 11.48 0.76 21.35
CA LYS A 118 11.40 2.15 20.84
C LYS A 118 12.53 2.54 19.88
N ASN A 119 13.65 1.82 19.90
CA ASN A 119 14.81 2.08 19.04
C ASN A 119 14.77 1.25 17.75
N GLN A 120 13.84 0.30 17.63
CA GLN A 120 13.63 -0.46 16.41
C GLN A 120 12.74 0.31 15.43
N LYS A 121 12.84 0.00 14.14
CA LYS A 121 11.95 0.57 13.13
C LYS A 121 10.65 -0.22 13.11
N ILE A 122 9.54 0.40 13.50
CA ILE A 122 8.26 -0.31 13.59
C ILE A 122 7.87 -1.08 12.31
N LEU A 123 8.12 -0.50 11.13
CA LEU A 123 7.78 -1.12 9.83
C LEU A 123 8.53 -2.45 9.62
N ASP A 124 9.76 -2.60 10.10
CA ASP A 124 10.58 -3.81 9.95
C ASP A 124 9.97 -5.02 10.69
N HIS A 125 9.11 -4.75 11.68
CA HIS A 125 8.44 -5.74 12.50
C HIS A 125 7.02 -6.05 12.03
N MET A 126 6.43 -5.25 11.14
CA MET A 126 5.04 -5.42 10.71
C MET A 126 4.88 -6.61 9.74
N GLY A 127 3.69 -7.22 9.73
CA GLY A 127 3.29 -8.21 8.73
C GLY A 127 3.00 -7.55 7.37
N SER A 128 2.91 -8.36 6.31
CA SER A 128 2.70 -7.86 4.94
C SER A 128 1.40 -7.07 4.78
N THR A 129 0.30 -7.51 5.40
CA THR A 129 -0.99 -6.81 5.39
C THR A 129 -0.90 -5.42 6.02
N GLU A 130 -0.20 -5.29 7.14
CA GLU A 130 -0.04 -4.02 7.83
C GLU A 130 0.89 -3.08 7.03
N LEU A 131 1.96 -3.63 6.44
CA LEU A 131 2.86 -2.89 5.56
C LEU A 131 2.15 -2.38 4.30
N ALA A 132 1.30 -3.20 3.68
CA ALA A 132 0.50 -2.80 2.52
C ALA A 132 -0.41 -1.61 2.86
N ALA A 133 -1.10 -1.64 4.02
CA ALA A 133 -1.93 -0.52 4.46
C ALA A 133 -1.11 0.77 4.71
N ASN A 134 0.08 0.64 5.28
CA ASN A 134 0.98 1.77 5.50
C ASN A 134 1.53 2.35 4.18
N LEU A 135 1.98 1.47 3.27
CA LEU A 135 2.44 1.85 1.94
C LEU A 135 1.33 2.58 1.18
N PHE A 136 0.12 2.01 1.16
CA PHE A 136 -1.03 2.61 0.48
C PHE A 136 -1.39 3.99 1.04
N ARG A 137 -1.44 4.15 2.36
CA ARG A 137 -1.63 5.47 2.97
C ARG A 137 -0.57 6.46 2.51
N ALA A 138 0.70 6.06 2.52
CA ALA A 138 1.81 6.95 2.22
C ALA A 138 1.83 7.38 0.74
N THR A 139 1.61 6.44 -0.18
CA THR A 139 1.56 6.72 -1.63
C THR A 139 0.35 7.56 -1.99
N GLN A 140 -0.84 7.23 -1.48
CA GLN A 140 -2.06 8.03 -1.72
C GLN A 140 -1.94 9.43 -1.14
N THR A 141 -1.21 9.60 -0.05
CA THR A 141 -0.92 10.93 0.49
C THR A 141 -0.03 11.72 -0.46
N ASP A 142 1.09 11.15 -0.93
CA ASP A 142 1.99 11.83 -1.89
C ASP A 142 1.27 12.20 -3.19
N ASP A 143 0.46 11.28 -3.72
CA ASP A 143 -0.35 11.53 -4.92
C ASP A 143 -1.37 12.64 -4.71
N LYS A 144 -2.09 12.63 -3.58
CA LYS A 144 -3.07 13.69 -3.26
C LYS A 144 -2.38 15.05 -3.09
N LEU A 145 -1.27 15.10 -2.36
CA LEU A 145 -0.48 16.34 -2.18
C LEU A 145 -0.04 16.93 -3.51
N ARG A 146 0.40 16.09 -4.45
CA ARG A 146 0.80 16.51 -5.81
C ARG A 146 -0.40 16.96 -6.64
N ARG A 147 -1.45 16.13 -6.73
CA ARG A 147 -2.63 16.36 -7.57
C ARG A 147 -3.38 17.63 -7.18
N GLU A 148 -3.48 17.91 -5.89
CA GLU A 148 -4.20 19.08 -5.36
C GLU A 148 -3.27 20.25 -5.05
N ASN A 149 -1.97 20.15 -5.40
CA ASN A 149 -0.94 21.16 -5.14
C ASN A 149 -0.97 21.68 -3.68
N ILE A 150 -1.14 20.77 -2.73
CA ILE A 150 -1.24 21.08 -1.31
C ILE A 150 0.15 21.43 -0.78
N ARG A 151 0.25 22.58 -0.11
CA ARG A 151 1.51 23.11 0.43
C ARG A 151 1.32 23.61 1.85
N GLY A 152 2.43 23.67 2.59
CA GLY A 152 2.46 24.05 3.99
C GLY A 152 2.36 22.83 4.89
N LYS A 153 3.16 22.83 5.96
CA LYS A 153 3.28 21.73 6.91
C LYS A 153 1.95 21.28 7.49
N GLU A 154 1.12 22.25 7.89
CA GLU A 154 -0.19 22.00 8.49
C GLU A 154 -1.13 21.28 7.51
N ASN A 155 -1.34 21.85 6.33
CA ASN A 155 -2.17 21.24 5.29
C ASN A 155 -1.66 19.84 4.88
N ALA A 156 -0.34 19.67 4.80
CA ALA A 156 0.25 18.37 4.49
C ALA A 156 -0.03 17.33 5.58
N ASN A 157 0.15 17.72 6.84
CA ASN A 157 -0.13 16.88 8.01
C ASN A 157 -1.60 16.47 8.07
N ASP A 158 -2.52 17.41 7.85
CA ASP A 158 -3.95 17.15 7.83
C ASP A 158 -4.35 16.24 6.67
N THR A 159 -3.76 16.46 5.50
CA THR A 159 -3.95 15.58 4.33
C THR A 159 -3.54 14.15 4.65
N HIS A 160 -2.35 13.95 5.25
CA HIS A 160 -1.86 12.62 5.58
C HIS A 160 -2.75 11.93 6.63
N PHE A 161 -3.22 12.67 7.63
CA PHE A 161 -4.18 12.17 8.62
C PHE A 161 -5.51 11.74 7.97
N VAL A 162 -6.09 12.59 7.13
CA VAL A 162 -7.38 12.30 6.45
C VAL A 162 -7.26 11.10 5.53
N VAL A 163 -6.17 11.00 4.75
CA VAL A 163 -5.91 9.83 3.90
C VAL A 163 -5.79 8.58 4.75
N GLY A 164 -5.00 8.60 5.83
CA GLY A 164 -4.88 7.46 6.74
C GLY A 164 -6.23 7.02 7.33
N LYS A 165 -7.08 7.98 7.73
CA LYS A 165 -8.44 7.69 8.23
C LYS A 165 -9.32 7.05 7.15
N LYS A 166 -9.19 7.48 5.89
CA LYS A 166 -9.93 6.88 4.78
C LYS A 166 -9.49 5.43 4.53
N VAL A 167 -8.19 5.16 4.52
CA VAL A 167 -7.65 3.78 4.41
C VAL A 167 -8.20 2.91 5.54
N ARG A 168 -8.15 3.39 6.79
CA ARG A 168 -8.74 2.69 7.94
C ARG A 168 -10.22 2.36 7.74
N GLN A 169 -11.00 3.35 7.31
CA GLN A 169 -12.43 3.17 7.07
C GLN A 169 -12.69 2.09 6.01
N THR A 170 -11.89 2.05 4.94
CA THR A 170 -11.98 1.00 3.91
C THR A 170 -11.65 -0.37 4.48
N ILE A 171 -10.60 -0.53 5.30
CA ILE A 171 -10.30 -1.82 5.96
C ILE A 171 -11.51 -2.29 6.78
N LYS A 172 -12.17 -1.37 7.51
CA LYS A 172 -13.34 -1.68 8.32
C LYS A 172 -14.54 -2.08 7.47
N GLU A 173 -14.81 -1.37 6.39
CA GLU A 173 -15.92 -1.66 5.45
C GLU A 173 -15.75 -3.01 4.77
N LEU A 174 -14.51 -3.41 4.48
CA LEU A 174 -14.18 -4.72 3.92
C LEU A 174 -14.16 -5.85 4.98
N GLY A 175 -14.44 -5.55 6.25
CA GLY A 175 -14.39 -6.54 7.34
C GLY A 175 -12.98 -7.01 7.70
N GLY A 176 -11.95 -6.26 7.31
CA GLY A 176 -10.56 -6.58 7.63
C GLY A 176 -10.20 -6.29 9.09
N THR A 177 -9.19 -7.01 9.60
CA THR A 177 -8.60 -6.75 10.92
C THR A 177 -7.93 -5.37 10.94
N MET A 178 -8.14 -4.60 12.01
CA MET A 178 -7.55 -3.27 12.11
C MET A 178 -6.02 -3.35 12.27
N PRO A 179 -5.26 -2.38 11.72
CA PRO A 179 -3.79 -2.41 11.75
C PRO A 179 -3.21 -2.58 13.15
N GLU A 180 -3.79 -1.91 14.15
CA GLU A 180 -3.36 -2.00 15.55
C GLU A 180 -3.60 -3.37 16.20
N ASP A 181 -4.42 -4.22 15.59
CA ASP A 181 -4.82 -5.55 16.09
C ASP A 181 -4.19 -6.70 15.29
N LEU A 182 -3.50 -6.40 14.19
CA LEU A 182 -2.73 -7.40 13.45
C LEU A 182 -1.58 -7.95 14.30
N GLU A 183 -1.38 -9.26 14.29
CA GLU A 183 -0.26 -9.90 14.98
C GLU A 183 1.08 -9.53 14.34
N LEU A 184 2.12 -9.44 15.16
CA LEU A 184 3.48 -9.33 14.63
C LEU A 184 3.96 -10.71 14.16
N PRO A 185 4.61 -10.81 13.00
CA PRO A 185 5.30 -12.02 12.59
C PRO A 185 6.39 -12.41 13.60
N GLU A 186 6.67 -13.72 13.72
CA GLU A 186 7.72 -14.25 14.60
C GLU A 186 9.11 -13.69 14.29
N LYS A 187 9.34 -13.24 13.05
CA LYS A 187 10.62 -12.72 12.56
C LYS A 187 10.45 -11.35 11.95
N SER A 188 11.32 -10.44 12.35
CA SER A 188 11.54 -9.16 11.67
C SER A 188 12.15 -9.39 10.28
N ILE A 189 12.00 -8.41 9.40
CA ILE A 189 12.62 -8.50 8.06
C ILE A 189 14.15 -8.59 8.14
N GLN A 190 14.77 -7.97 9.15
CA GLN A 190 16.23 -7.99 9.33
C GLN A 190 16.71 -9.42 9.61
N GLU A 191 16.01 -10.15 10.48
CA GLU A 191 16.32 -11.56 10.78
C GLU A 191 16.09 -12.48 9.59
N ILE A 192 15.18 -12.10 8.68
CA ILE A 192 14.90 -12.81 7.43
C ILE A 192 16.05 -12.58 6.42
N GLU A 193 16.48 -11.34 6.22
CA GLU A 193 17.51 -10.95 5.26
C GLU A 193 18.94 -11.35 5.67
N GLU A 194 19.19 -11.56 6.97
CA GLU A 194 20.48 -12.06 7.46
C GLU A 194 20.70 -13.56 7.19
N LYS A 195 19.62 -14.36 7.12
CA LYS A 195 19.70 -15.81 6.85
C LYS A 195 20.29 -16.19 5.49
N PRO A 196 19.93 -15.54 4.35
CA PRO A 196 20.56 -15.85 3.07
C PRO A 196 22.05 -15.51 3.05
N LYS A 197 22.50 -14.47 3.79
CA LYS A 197 23.93 -14.14 3.92
C LYS A 197 24.72 -15.19 4.70
N LYS A 198 24.14 -15.78 5.76
CA LYS A 198 24.81 -16.86 6.51
C LYS A 198 24.90 -18.17 5.73
N ARG A 199 23.89 -18.54 4.93
CA ARG A 199 23.97 -19.75 4.06
C ARG A 199 24.97 -19.62 2.92
N LEU A 200 25.23 -18.41 2.43
CA LEU A 200 26.28 -18.18 1.42
C LEU A 200 27.70 -18.15 2.02
N LEU A 201 27.83 -17.89 3.32
CA LEU A 201 29.10 -17.90 4.06
C LEU A 201 29.41 -19.26 4.70
N GLN A 202 28.40 -20.09 4.93
CA GLN A 202 28.51 -21.47 5.36
C GLN A 202 28.18 -22.37 4.18
N GLY A 203 29.18 -22.68 3.35
CA GLY A 203 29.06 -23.67 2.30
C GLY A 203 28.75 -25.04 2.88
N GLU A 204 27.47 -25.36 3.05
CA GLU A 204 26.99 -26.72 3.27
C GLU A 204 26.25 -27.13 2.00
N GLY A 205 27.03 -27.68 1.07
CA GLY A 205 26.49 -28.53 0.01
C GLY A 205 26.19 -29.90 0.60
N GLU A 206 24.94 -30.34 0.39
CA GLU A 206 24.61 -31.77 0.33
C GLU A 206 25.27 -32.41 -0.91
#